data_AF-A0A6M4AQ01-F1
#
_entry.id   AF-A0A6M4AQ01-F1
#
_cell.length_a   1.000
_cell.length_b   1.000
_cell.length_c   1.000
_cell.angle_alpha   90.00
_cell.angle_beta   90.00
_cell.angle_gamma   90.00
#
_symmetry.space_group_name_H-M   'P 1'
#
loop_
_entity.id
_entity.type
_entity.pdbx_description
1 polymer ?
#
loop_
_entity_poly.entity_id
_entity_poly.type
_entity_poly.pdbx_seq_one_letter_code
_entity_poly.pdbx_strand_id
1 'polypeptide(L)'
;MATTAPEQDQDVQATDNQLRLFFERIERLEEEKKGIADDIRDTFAEAKAQGYDAKIMRQVLKLRKMAPNERQEMEMLIDTYKTAIGLV
;
A
#
# COMPACT_ATOMS: atom_id res chain seq x y z
N MET A 1 -59.29 -8.81 -18.19
CA MET A 1 -58.57 -8.63 -16.91
C MET A 1 -57.55 -9.74 -16.78
N ALA A 2 -56.26 -9.41 -16.87
CA ALA A 2 -55.16 -10.21 -16.34
C ALA A 2 -53.90 -9.31 -16.38
N THR A 3 -53.76 -8.48 -15.35
CA THR A 3 -52.51 -7.77 -15.07
C THR A 3 -51.56 -8.79 -14.46
N THR A 4 -50.49 -9.12 -15.19
CA THR A 4 -49.39 -9.96 -14.71
C THR A 4 -48.49 -9.16 -13.76
N ALA A 5 -48.05 -9.86 -12.71
CA ALA A 5 -47.36 -9.42 -11.50
C ALA A 5 -45.96 -8.81 -11.74
N PRO A 6 -45.37 -8.12 -10.73
CA PRO A 6 -44.04 -7.54 -10.83
C PRO A 6 -42.98 -8.63 -10.62
N GLU A 7 -42.11 -8.85 -11.61
CA GLU A 7 -41.00 -9.83 -11.56
C GLU A 7 -39.66 -9.20 -11.13
N GLN A 8 -39.64 -7.98 -10.61
CA GLN A 8 -38.41 -7.18 -10.46
C GLN A 8 -37.76 -7.18 -9.06
N ASP A 9 -38.34 -7.83 -8.06
CA ASP A 9 -37.86 -7.72 -6.67
C ASP A 9 -36.74 -8.71 -6.29
N GLN A 10 -36.57 -9.82 -7.02
CA GLN A 10 -35.59 -10.86 -6.65
C GLN A 10 -34.15 -10.52 -7.07
N ASP A 11 -33.96 -9.87 -8.23
CA ASP A 11 -32.62 -9.53 -8.75
C ASP A 11 -31.96 -8.36 -8.01
N VAL A 12 -32.75 -7.40 -7.52
CA VAL A 12 -32.26 -6.27 -6.70
C VAL A 12 -31.72 -6.78 -5.36
N GLN A 13 -32.46 -7.70 -4.70
CA GLN A 13 -32.01 -8.29 -3.43
C GLN A 13 -30.76 -9.17 -3.59
N ALA A 14 -30.62 -9.90 -4.70
CA ALA A 14 -29.44 -10.72 -4.98
C ALA A 14 -28.18 -9.85 -5.26
N THR A 15 -28.34 -8.77 -6.04
CA THR A 15 -27.27 -7.82 -6.35
C THR A 15 -26.83 -7.05 -5.11
N ASP A 16 -27.78 -6.64 -4.26
CA ASP A 16 -27.51 -5.97 -2.98
C ASP A 16 -26.73 -6.87 -2.01
N ASN A 17 -27.00 -8.18 -2.01
CA ASN A 17 -26.28 -9.14 -1.16
C ASN A 17 -24.83 -9.34 -1.60
N GLN A 18 -24.57 -9.44 -2.90
CA GLN A 18 -23.20 -9.57 -3.41
C GLN A 18 -22.37 -8.31 -3.13
N LEU A 19 -22.97 -7.12 -3.29
CA LEU A 19 -22.33 -5.85 -2.98
C LEU A 19 -21.97 -5.76 -1.48
N ARG A 20 -22.87 -6.17 -0.58
CA ARG A 20 -22.60 -6.23 0.88
C ARG A 20 -21.42 -7.13 1.22
N LEU A 21 -21.34 -8.33 0.63
CA LEU A 21 -20.22 -9.25 0.83
C LEU A 21 -18.88 -8.65 0.37
N PHE A 22 -18.87 -7.85 -0.70
CA PHE A 22 -17.66 -7.13 -1.10
C PHE A 22 -17.25 -6.08 -0.07
N PHE A 23 -18.19 -5.29 0.45
CA PHE A 23 -17.91 -4.30 1.49
C PHE A 23 -17.36 -4.95 2.76
N GLU A 24 -18.01 -6.00 3.28
CA GLU A 24 -17.54 -6.72 4.47
C GLU A 24 -16.11 -7.25 4.29
N ARG A 25 -15.82 -7.81 3.10
CA ARG A 25 -14.46 -8.29 2.78
C ARG A 25 -13.44 -7.15 2.72
N ILE A 26 -13.81 -6.01 2.14
CA ILE A 26 -12.93 -4.82 2.04
C ILE A 26 -12.66 -4.25 3.43
N GLU A 27 -13.68 -4.13 4.28
CA GLU A 27 -13.54 -3.61 5.64
C GLU A 27 -12.58 -4.46 6.47
N ARG A 28 -12.73 -5.79 6.41
CA ARG A 28 -11.77 -6.71 7.05
C ARG A 28 -10.35 -6.53 6.54
N LEU A 29 -10.17 -6.39 5.21
CA LEU A 29 -8.86 -6.17 4.61
C LEU A 29 -8.25 -4.82 5.02
N GLU A 30 -9.06 -3.77 5.17
CA GLU A 30 -8.58 -2.47 5.66
C GLU A 30 -8.18 -2.53 7.14
N GLU A 31 -8.88 -3.32 7.96
CA GLU A 31 -8.49 -3.56 9.36
C GLU A 31 -7.16 -4.34 9.45
N GLU A 32 -7.01 -5.42 8.67
CA GLU A 32 -5.75 -6.18 8.58
C GLU A 32 -4.58 -5.30 8.13
N LYS A 33 -4.80 -4.47 7.09
CA LYS A 33 -3.82 -3.51 6.57
C LYS A 33 -3.44 -2.47 7.63
N LYS A 34 -4.38 -2.02 8.45
CA LYS A 34 -4.11 -1.10 9.56
C LYS A 34 -3.22 -1.78 10.61
N GLY A 35 -3.54 -3.02 11.00
CA GLY A 35 -2.71 -3.80 11.92
C GLY A 35 -1.27 -3.93 11.42
N ILE A 36 -1.09 -4.32 10.16
CA ILE A 36 0.24 -4.41 9.54
C ILE A 36 0.95 -3.05 9.51
N ALA A 37 0.24 -1.96 9.23
CA ALA A 37 0.82 -0.63 9.22
C ALA A 37 1.28 -0.18 10.62
N ASP A 38 0.55 -0.58 11.66
CA ASP A 38 0.90 -0.32 13.05
C ASP A 38 2.14 -1.14 13.46
N ASP A 39 2.19 -2.43 13.13
CA ASP A 39 3.37 -3.29 13.36
C ASP A 39 4.64 -2.74 12.68
N ILE A 40 4.52 -2.25 11.44
CA ILE A 40 5.62 -1.60 10.72
C ILE A 40 6.08 -0.34 11.47
N ARG A 41 5.15 0.44 12.01
CA ARG A 41 5.48 1.67 12.76
C ARG A 41 6.22 1.34 14.05
N ASP A 42 5.77 0.32 14.78
CA ASP A 42 6.36 -0.12 16.02
C ASP A 42 7.77 -0.69 15.79
N THR A 43 7.97 -1.45 14.71
CA THR A 43 9.30 -1.92 14.29
C THR A 43 10.28 -0.75 14.05
N PHE A 44 9.83 0.33 13.40
CA PHE A 44 10.68 1.52 13.23
C PHE A 44 10.93 2.25 14.56
N ALA A 45 9.98 2.23 15.49
CA ALA A 45 10.13 2.82 16.81
C ALA A 45 11.15 2.04 17.65
N GLU A 46 11.08 0.71 17.64
CA GLU A 46 12.06 -0.18 18.27
C GLU A 46 13.47 0.05 17.70
N ALA A 47 13.60 0.07 16.37
CA ALA A 47 14.89 0.35 15.72
C ALA A 47 15.46 1.71 16.15
N LYS A 48 14.60 2.73 16.27
CA LYS A 48 14.99 4.05 16.78
C LYS A 48 15.45 3.99 18.24
N ALA A 49 14.77 3.24 19.10
CA ALA A 49 15.17 3.04 20.49
C ALA A 49 16.53 2.32 20.61
N GLN A 50 16.85 1.46 19.64
CA GLN A 50 18.16 0.79 19.51
C GLN A 50 19.26 1.68 18.90
N GLY A 51 18.93 2.90 18.47
CA GLY A 51 19.89 3.87 17.94
C GLY A 51 19.98 3.93 16.41
N TYR A 52 19.11 3.24 15.67
CA TYR A 52 19.06 3.33 14.21
C TYR A 52 18.26 4.54 13.72
N ASP A 53 18.66 5.10 12.57
CA ASP A 53 17.91 6.18 11.92
C ASP A 53 16.76 5.61 11.05
N ALA A 54 15.53 5.74 11.56
CA ALA A 54 14.33 5.26 10.87
C ALA A 54 14.06 5.96 9.51
N LYS A 55 14.56 7.17 9.27
CA LYS A 55 14.44 7.86 7.98
C LYS A 55 15.36 7.22 6.96
N ILE A 56 16.61 6.94 7.33
CA ILE A 56 17.57 6.24 6.47
C ILE A 56 17.09 4.80 6.19
N MET A 57 16.58 4.09 7.19
CA MET A 57 16.02 2.74 6.99
C MET A 57 14.89 2.73 5.93
N ARG A 58 13.98 3.72 5.95
CA ARG A 58 12.93 3.84 4.92
C ARG A 58 13.49 4.08 3.53
N GLN A 59 14.54 4.90 3.40
CA GLN A 59 15.22 5.12 2.14
C GLN A 59 15.85 3.82 1.63
N VAL A 60 16.57 3.09 2.48
CA VAL A 60 17.17 1.79 2.14
C VAL A 60 16.12 0.76 1.75
N LEU A 61 14.98 0.70 2.44
CA LEU A 61 13.87 -0.19 2.06
C LEU A 61 13.31 0.14 0.67
N LYS A 62 13.21 1.43 0.31
CA LYS A 62 12.81 1.85 -1.03
C LYS A 62 13.82 1.38 -2.07
N LEU A 63 15.12 1.57 -1.81
CA LEU A 63 16.20 1.09 -2.68
C LEU A 63 16.16 -0.45 -2.85
N ARG A 64 15.91 -1.19 -1.76
CA ARG A 64 15.82 -2.65 -1.77
C ARG A 64 14.68 -3.19 -2.63
N LYS A 65 13.60 -2.42 -2.80
CA LYS A 65 12.47 -2.79 -3.65
C LYS A 65 12.70 -2.52 -5.14
N MET A 66 13.70 -1.71 -5.51
CA MET A 66 14.05 -1.44 -6.90
C MET A 66 14.84 -2.60 -7.51
N ALA A 67 14.72 -2.77 -8.83
CA ALA A 67 15.53 -3.74 -9.56
C ALA A 67 17.02 -3.34 -9.51
N PRO A 68 17.97 -4.30 -9.52
CA PRO A 68 19.39 -3.99 -9.38
C PRO A 68 19.93 -3.03 -10.44
N ASN A 69 19.50 -3.18 -11.69
CA ASN A 69 19.87 -2.31 -12.81
C ASN A 69 19.30 -0.89 -12.64
N GLU A 70 18.02 -0.75 -12.29
CA GLU A 70 17.40 0.55 -12.03
C GLU A 70 18.09 1.30 -10.88
N ARG A 71 18.50 0.57 -9.84
CA ARG A 71 19.26 1.16 -8.73
C ARG A 71 20.61 1.69 -9.19
N GLN A 72 21.36 0.91 -9.98
CA GLN A 72 22.66 1.31 -10.52
C GLN A 72 22.54 2.54 -11.44
N GLU A 73 21.55 2.54 -12.33
CA GLU A 73 21.27 3.69 -13.20
C GLU A 73 20.95 4.95 -12.39
N MET A 74 20.10 4.83 -11.37
CA MET A 74 19.79 5.94 -10.48
C MET A 74 21.01 6.43 -9.69
N GLU A 75 21.86 5.53 -9.19
CA GLU A 75 23.10 5.89 -8.49
C GLU A 75 24.07 6.66 -9.40
N MET A 76 24.26 6.20 -10.65
CA MET A 76 25.09 6.91 -11.64
C MET A 76 24.54 8.30 -11.96
N LEU A 77 23.22 8.44 -12.10
CA LEU A 77 22.58 9.74 -12.30
C LEU A 77 22.83 10.64 -11.08
N ILE A 78 22.54 10.17 -9.86
CA ILE A 78 22.74 10.96 -8.64
C ILE A 78 24.18 11.47 -8.56
N ASP A 79 25.17 10.63 -8.86
CA ASP A 79 26.59 11.01 -8.83
C ASP A 79 26.93 12.09 -9.86
N THR A 80 26.40 11.95 -11.08
CA THR A 80 26.51 12.97 -12.14
C THR A 80 25.95 14.31 -11.67
N TYR A 81 24.76 14.32 -11.08
CA TYR A 81 24.13 15.55 -10.58
C TYR A 81 24.90 16.15 -9.41
N LYS A 82 25.38 15.33 -8.45
CA LYS A 82 26.22 15.81 -7.32
C LYS A 82 27.48 16.50 -7.82
N THR A 83 28.17 15.88 -8.78
CA THR A 83 29.37 16.46 -9.39
C THR A 83 29.06 17.80 -10.06
N ALA A 84 27.96 17.89 -10.80
CA ALA A 84 27.55 19.12 -11.49
C ALA A 84 27.28 20.30 -10.55
N ILE A 85 26.89 20.04 -9.28
CA ILE A 85 26.64 21.07 -8.27
C ILE A 85 27.71 21.16 -7.18
N GLY A 86 28.83 20.44 -7.33
CA GLY A 86 29.96 20.49 -6.38
C GLY A 86 29.70 19.84 -5.02
N LEU A 87 28.84 18.81 -4.96
CA LEU A 87 28.59 18.01 -3.76
C LEU A 87 29.49 16.77 -3.62
N VAL A 88 30.58 16.70 -4.39
CA VAL A 88 31.62 15.65 -4.37
C VAL A 88 32.92 16.21 -3.83
#